data_AF-A0A4R8C5N3-F1
#
_entry.id   AF-A0A4R8C5N3-F1
#
_cell.length_a   1.000
_cell.length_b   1.000
_cell.length_c   1.000
_cell.angle_alpha   90.00
_cell.angle_beta   90.00
_cell.angle_gamma   90.00
#
_symmetry.space_group_name_H-M   'P 1'
#
loop_
_entity.id
_entity.type
_entity.pdbx_description
1 polymer ?
#
loop_
_entity_poly.entity_id
_entity_poly.type
_entity_poly.pdbx_seq_one_letter_code
_entity_poly.pdbx_strand_id
1 'polypeptide(L)'
;MNNTVVLLSTRRLPPTYFDQVREDLGDPNIVIDVVGWVAPSAWVADKVNTFTLIGPGRMPAQPAPDPEPAAEVSEEAPDAVIAPEAVADPETVVADEAKIAPAAAEVAAAEPAPQSAPQPSPQSKPVSKPKPTGAKRVVKAVEWRARRARKVAGRMLPKAIKTSAPVKYLRGQRATNDLGKNYWERVLSRRDVMATIDKADVVVALDAGAIWAGWNLGQRKSSTPVVLGLPAARREFDQLKAPAGNG
;
A
#
# COMPACT_ATOMS: atom_id res chain seq x y z
N MET A 1 25.43 -3.93 23.76
CA MET A 1 25.07 -4.48 22.44
C MET A 1 23.62 -4.12 22.22
N ASN A 2 23.25 -3.59 21.06
CA ASN A 2 21.85 -3.28 20.80
C ASN A 2 21.18 -4.56 20.31
N ASN A 3 20.12 -4.97 21.00
CA ASN A 3 19.39 -6.17 20.62
C ASN A 3 18.61 -5.90 19.33
N THR A 4 18.61 -6.89 18.44
CA THR A 4 17.97 -6.83 17.12
C THR A 4 16.70 -7.67 17.10
N VAL A 5 15.59 -7.05 16.73
CA VAL A 5 14.27 -7.67 16.61
C VAL A 5 13.84 -7.67 15.16
N VAL A 6 13.41 -8.83 14.67
CA VAL A 6 12.75 -8.93 13.37
C VAL A 6 11.25 -9.11 13.55
N LEU A 7 10.47 -8.15 13.06
CA LEU A 7 9.02 -8.19 13.06
C LEU A 7 8.49 -8.76 11.74
N LEU A 8 7.75 -9.85 11.81
CA LEU A 8 7.04 -10.44 10.68
C LEU A 8 5.59 -9.96 10.68
N SER A 9 5.16 -9.30 9.59
CA SER A 9 3.76 -8.90 9.46
C SER A 9 3.22 -8.99 8.04
N THR A 10 1.96 -9.40 7.94
CA THR A 10 1.16 -9.33 6.70
C THR A 10 0.21 -8.14 6.66
N ARG A 11 0.18 -7.33 7.73
CA ARG A 11 -0.72 -6.18 7.88
C ARG A 11 0.00 -4.86 7.60
N ARG A 12 -0.81 -3.83 7.37
CA ARG A 12 -0.33 -2.45 7.26
C ARG A 12 -0.05 -1.91 8.66
N LEU A 13 1.22 -1.65 8.96
CA LEU A 13 1.66 -1.13 10.26
C LEU A 13 1.72 0.41 10.24
N PRO A 14 1.14 1.10 11.23
CA PRO A 14 1.31 2.53 11.38
C PRO A 14 2.66 2.88 12.04
N PRO A 15 3.24 4.07 11.79
CA PRO A 15 4.50 4.49 12.42
C PRO A 15 4.47 4.44 13.95
N THR A 16 3.34 4.85 14.55
CA THR A 16 3.13 4.83 16.01
C THR A 16 3.21 3.43 16.61
N TYR A 17 3.02 2.38 15.80
CA TYR A 17 3.16 1.01 16.27
C TYR A 17 4.60 0.68 16.64
N PHE A 18 5.60 1.24 15.95
CA PHE A 18 7.00 0.97 16.27
C PHE A 18 7.46 1.65 17.57
N ASP A 19 6.82 2.77 17.92
CA ASP A 19 7.03 3.40 19.23
C ASP A 19 6.44 2.50 20.34
N GLN A 20 5.23 1.97 20.14
CA GLN A 20 4.62 1.01 21.07
C GLN A 20 5.47 -0.26 21.23
N VAL A 21 6.03 -0.78 20.14
CA VAL A 21 6.89 -1.98 20.19
C VAL A 21 8.11 -1.75 21.09
N ARG A 22 8.74 -0.58 21.02
CA ARG A 22 9.86 -0.23 21.91
C ARG A 22 9.45 -0.15 23.36
N GLU A 23 8.29 0.47 23.61
CA GLU A 23 7.71 0.57 24.96
C GLU A 23 7.40 -0.82 25.54
N ASP A 24 6.71 -1.66 24.78
CA ASP A 24 6.32 -3.02 25.19
C ASP A 24 7.55 -3.90 25.46
N LEU A 25 8.59 -3.78 24.61
CA LEU A 25 9.85 -4.48 24.80
C LEU A 25 10.74 -3.85 25.89
N GLY A 26 10.38 -2.65 26.37
CA GLY A 26 11.04 -1.93 27.46
C GLY A 26 12.49 -1.57 27.18
N ASP A 27 12.81 -1.34 25.91
CA ASP A 27 14.13 -0.94 25.50
C ASP A 27 14.01 0.02 24.31
N PRO A 28 14.33 1.32 24.51
CA PRO A 28 14.20 2.32 23.45
C PRO A 28 15.26 2.16 22.35
N ASN A 29 16.37 1.48 22.64
CA ASN A 29 17.54 1.39 21.74
C ASN A 29 17.57 0.11 20.91
N ILE A 30 16.49 -0.68 20.92
CA ILE A 30 16.39 -1.89 20.09
C ILE A 30 16.43 -1.54 18.61
N VAL A 31 17.16 -2.37 17.86
CA VAL A 31 17.19 -2.32 16.41
C VAL A 31 15.98 -3.10 15.91
N ILE A 32 15.06 -2.41 15.23
CA ILE A 32 13.85 -3.02 14.68
C ILE A 32 14.02 -3.18 13.18
N ASP A 33 14.03 -4.41 12.71
CA ASP A 33 13.89 -4.76 11.31
C ASP A 33 12.50 -5.35 11.05
N VAL A 34 11.91 -5.04 9.89
CA VAL A 34 10.54 -5.44 9.56
C VAL A 34 10.51 -6.16 8.23
N VAL A 35 9.86 -7.33 8.21
CA VAL A 35 9.59 -8.09 6.99
C VAL A 35 8.08 -8.03 6.73
N GLY A 36 7.67 -7.07 5.91
CA GLY A 36 6.26 -6.74 5.68
C GLY A 36 5.73 -7.29 4.37
N TRP A 37 4.51 -7.84 4.38
CA TRP A 37 3.75 -8.08 3.14
C TRP A 37 3.18 -6.78 2.55
N VAL A 38 2.77 -5.87 3.43
CA VAL A 38 2.11 -4.61 3.05
C VAL A 38 2.97 -3.44 3.49
N ALA A 39 3.10 -2.44 2.62
CA ALA A 39 3.82 -1.21 2.94
C ALA A 39 3.22 -0.51 4.18
N PRO A 40 4.03 0.19 4.98
CA PRO A 40 3.56 0.89 6.18
C PRO A 40 2.51 1.97 5.85
N SER A 41 1.83 2.49 6.87
CA SER A 41 0.79 3.51 6.65
C SER A 41 1.36 4.85 6.19
N ALA A 42 2.57 5.19 6.62
CA ALA A 42 3.32 6.39 6.26
C ALA A 42 4.83 6.06 6.23
N TRP A 43 5.66 7.09 6.06
CA TRP A 43 7.11 6.98 6.17
C TRP A 43 7.53 6.50 7.57
N VAL A 44 8.53 5.63 7.64
CA VAL A 44 8.97 4.96 8.89
C VAL A 44 10.49 4.80 9.01
N ALA A 45 11.28 5.34 8.08
CA ALA A 45 12.73 5.11 8.05
C ALA A 45 13.47 5.69 9.27
N ASP A 46 12.85 6.61 9.98
CA ASP A 46 13.29 7.18 11.27
C ASP A 46 12.98 6.25 12.46
N LYS A 47 12.08 5.27 12.29
CA LYS A 47 11.57 4.40 13.35
C LYS A 47 12.06 2.96 13.28
N VAL A 48 12.51 2.50 12.13
CA VAL A 48 13.00 1.13 11.93
C VAL A 48 14.32 1.19 11.21
N ASN A 49 15.21 0.24 11.51
CA ASN A 49 16.51 0.15 10.84
C ASN A 49 16.31 -0.25 9.38
N THR A 50 15.55 -1.34 9.15
CA THR A 50 15.20 -1.77 7.79
C THR A 50 13.73 -2.17 7.73
N PHE A 51 13.01 -1.73 6.69
CA PHE A 51 11.72 -2.31 6.34
C PHE A 51 11.81 -2.97 4.96
N THR A 52 11.77 -4.30 4.96
CA THR A 52 11.78 -5.12 3.76
C THR A 52 10.35 -5.45 3.33
N LEU A 53 9.88 -4.80 2.27
CA LEU A 53 8.61 -5.12 1.62
C LEU A 53 8.77 -6.33 0.71
N ILE A 54 8.10 -7.45 1.04
CA ILE A 54 8.15 -8.69 0.24
C ILE A 54 6.86 -8.96 -0.54
N GLY A 55 5.77 -8.29 -0.17
CA GLY A 55 4.50 -8.38 -0.87
C GLY A 55 4.35 -7.32 -1.98
N PRO A 56 3.19 -7.26 -2.63
CA PRO A 56 2.96 -6.34 -3.74
C PRO A 56 2.76 -4.91 -3.24
N GLY A 57 3.38 -3.95 -3.93
CA GLY A 57 3.25 -2.52 -3.63
C GLY A 57 4.58 -1.79 -3.76
N ARG A 58 4.59 -0.52 -3.35
CA ARG A 58 5.79 0.31 -3.21
C ARG A 58 5.80 0.94 -1.83
N MET A 59 7.00 1.22 -1.33
CA MET A 59 7.18 1.98 -0.10
C MET A 59 6.57 3.39 -0.23
N PRO A 60 5.99 3.95 0.84
CA PRO A 60 5.61 5.36 0.84
C PRO A 60 6.86 6.22 0.65
N ALA A 61 6.71 7.33 -0.07
CA ALA A 61 7.78 8.30 -0.26
C ALA A 61 8.05 9.08 1.03
N GLN A 62 9.27 9.56 1.18
CA GLN A 62 9.63 10.50 2.25
C GLN A 62 8.74 11.73 2.14
N PRO A 63 8.15 12.23 3.24
CA PRO A 63 7.49 13.52 3.22
C PRO A 63 8.51 14.56 2.73
N ALA A 64 8.11 15.37 1.75
CA ALA A 64 8.96 16.45 1.28
C ALA A 64 9.34 17.34 2.49
N PRO A 65 10.60 17.78 2.59
CA PRO A 65 10.95 18.78 3.59
C PRO A 65 10.00 19.98 3.41
N ASP A 66 9.46 20.48 4.52
CA ASP A 66 8.68 21.72 4.50
C ASP A 66 9.52 22.79 3.78
N PRO A 67 8.93 23.59 2.88
CA PRO A 67 9.68 24.66 2.25
C PRO A 67 10.16 25.59 3.36
N GLU A 68 11.48 25.66 3.54
CA GLU A 68 12.11 26.71 4.35
C GLU A 68 11.52 28.05 3.87
N PRO A 69 11.06 28.93 4.78
CA PRO A 69 10.62 30.25 4.37
C PRO A 69 11.79 30.90 3.64
N ALA A 70 11.60 31.16 2.34
CA ALA A 70 12.58 31.87 1.53
C ALA A 70 12.92 33.17 2.27
N ALA A 71 14.17 33.28 2.74
CA ALA A 71 14.68 34.54 3.20
C ALA A 71 14.47 35.54 2.04
N GLU A 72 13.69 36.58 2.30
CA GLU A 72 13.51 37.71 1.40
C GLU A 72 14.91 38.28 1.10
N VAL A 73 15.42 38.00 -0.09
CA VAL A 73 16.64 38.65 -0.58
C VAL A 73 16.23 40.06 -0.96
N SER A 74 16.62 41.00 -0.10
CA SER A 74 16.48 42.44 -0.25
C SER A 74 16.88 42.91 -1.65
N GLU A 75 15.98 43.63 -2.32
CA GLU A 75 16.28 44.40 -3.53
C GLU A 75 17.29 45.50 -3.19
N GLU A 76 18.52 45.41 -3.71
CA GLU A 76 19.45 46.54 -3.78
C GLU A 76 20.18 46.52 -5.12
N ALA A 77 19.70 47.36 -6.04
CA ALA A 77 20.43 47.88 -7.19
C ALA A 77 20.77 49.36 -6.86
N PRO A 78 21.81 50.03 -7.42
CA PRO A 78 21.98 50.12 -8.88
C PRO A 78 23.41 50.31 -9.46
N ASP A 79 23.46 50.13 -10.78
CA ASP A 79 24.23 50.84 -11.82
C ASP A 79 25.77 50.93 -11.78
N ALA A 80 26.39 50.26 -12.76
CA ALA A 80 27.45 50.87 -13.57
C ALA A 80 27.29 50.47 -15.04
N VAL A 81 26.81 51.46 -15.81
CA VAL A 81 26.61 51.50 -17.26
C VAL A 81 27.94 51.64 -18.00
N ILE A 82 28.23 50.76 -18.97
CA ILE A 82 28.87 51.11 -20.25
C ILE A 82 28.22 50.25 -21.35
N ALA A 83 27.49 50.91 -22.25
CA ALA A 83 26.94 50.42 -23.51
C ALA A 83 27.91 50.74 -24.68
N PRO A 84 27.58 50.55 -25.98
CA PRO A 84 27.02 49.41 -26.73
C PRO A 84 27.83 49.13 -28.03
N GLU A 85 27.23 48.38 -28.98
CA GLU A 85 27.52 48.27 -30.44
C GLU A 85 28.37 47.09 -30.98
N ALA A 86 27.65 46.08 -31.50
CA ALA A 86 27.73 45.54 -32.88
C ALA A 86 26.84 44.28 -32.92
N VAL A 87 25.53 44.37 -33.12
CA VAL A 87 24.82 44.36 -34.42
C VAL A 87 25.41 43.37 -35.44
N ALA A 88 24.82 42.18 -35.53
CA ALA A 88 24.33 41.59 -36.78
C ALA A 88 23.42 40.39 -36.45
N ASP A 89 22.33 40.33 -37.20
CA ASP A 89 21.02 39.80 -36.85
C ASP A 89 20.80 38.28 -37.05
N PRO A 90 19.64 37.76 -36.57
CA PRO A 90 19.31 36.35 -36.43
C PRO A 90 18.36 35.82 -37.53
N GLU A 91 18.47 34.53 -37.84
CA GLU A 91 17.45 33.74 -38.56
C GLU A 91 17.45 32.33 -37.94
N THR A 92 16.36 31.63 -37.65
CA THR A 92 14.92 31.91 -37.73
C THR A 92 14.24 30.84 -36.89
N VAL A 93 13.18 31.24 -36.22
CA VAL A 93 12.28 30.46 -35.39
C VAL A 93 11.18 29.87 -36.29
N VAL A 94 10.86 28.59 -36.09
CA VAL A 94 9.54 27.94 -36.22
C VAL A 94 8.79 28.09 -37.54
N ALA A 95 8.49 26.95 -38.16
CA ALA A 95 7.13 26.47 -38.43
C ALA A 95 7.20 25.47 -39.58
N ASP A 96 6.71 24.25 -39.37
CA ASP A 96 5.76 23.74 -40.35
C ASP A 96 4.63 23.03 -39.61
N GLU A 97 3.45 23.35 -40.09
CA GLU A 97 2.17 23.41 -39.42
C GLU A 97 1.27 22.43 -40.15
N ALA A 98 0.76 21.44 -39.41
CA ALA A 98 -0.58 20.87 -39.56
C ALA A 98 -1.07 20.33 -40.92
N LYS A 99 -2.22 19.65 -40.81
CA LYS A 99 -3.19 19.37 -41.90
C LYS A 99 -2.74 18.22 -42.83
N ILE A 100 -3.41 17.07 -42.88
CA ILE A 100 -4.84 16.87 -43.16
C ILE A 100 -5.18 15.40 -42.80
N ALA A 101 -6.30 15.17 -42.09
CA ALA A 101 -7.07 13.93 -42.20
C ALA A 101 -8.07 14.10 -43.36
N PRO A 102 -8.43 13.02 -44.10
CA PRO A 102 -9.77 12.46 -43.86
C PRO A 102 -9.93 10.95 -44.19
N ALA A 103 -11.12 10.45 -43.83
CA ALA A 103 -11.90 9.39 -44.49
C ALA A 103 -11.39 7.93 -44.36
N ALA A 104 -12.10 7.03 -43.66
CA ALA A 104 -13.40 6.41 -43.97
C ALA A 104 -13.32 5.28 -45.04
N ALA A 105 -13.49 4.03 -44.57
CA ALA A 105 -14.00 2.83 -45.26
C ALA A 105 -13.87 1.68 -44.21
N GLU A 106 -14.88 1.11 -43.58
CA GLU A 106 -16.16 0.54 -44.04
C GLU A 106 -16.05 -0.44 -45.21
N VAL A 107 -15.95 -1.73 -44.85
CA VAL A 107 -16.47 -2.90 -45.58
C VAL A 107 -16.80 -3.92 -44.47
N ALA A 108 -18.04 -4.21 -44.07
CA ALA A 108 -19.24 -4.68 -44.76
C ALA A 108 -19.11 -6.10 -45.34
N ALA A 109 -20.18 -6.89 -45.12
CA ALA A 109 -20.49 -8.25 -45.54
C ALA A 109 -20.02 -9.37 -44.58
N ALA A 110 -20.85 -10.31 -44.12
CA ALA A 110 -22.15 -10.75 -44.63
C ALA A 110 -23.03 -11.35 -43.52
N GLU A 111 -24.30 -10.92 -43.53
CA GLU A 111 -25.47 -11.64 -43.04
C GLU A 111 -25.75 -12.84 -43.98
N PRO A 112 -26.45 -13.88 -43.50
CA PRO A 112 -27.75 -14.12 -44.11
C PRO A 112 -28.84 -14.41 -43.06
N ALA A 113 -29.93 -13.66 -43.17
CA ALA A 113 -31.26 -14.07 -42.70
C ALA A 113 -31.96 -14.93 -43.79
N PRO A 114 -33.21 -15.40 -43.62
CA PRO A 114 -34.02 -15.59 -42.42
C PRO A 114 -34.63 -17.01 -42.36
N GLN A 115 -35.02 -17.52 -41.17
CA GLN A 115 -36.09 -18.53 -41.12
C GLN A 115 -36.80 -18.57 -39.75
N SER A 116 -38.10 -18.29 -39.84
CA SER A 116 -39.20 -18.87 -39.06
C SER A 116 -39.31 -18.54 -37.57
N ALA A 117 -40.11 -17.52 -37.31
CA ALA A 117 -40.81 -17.29 -36.05
C ALA A 117 -41.77 -18.45 -35.70
N PRO A 118 -41.83 -18.83 -34.43
CA PRO A 118 -43.08 -19.24 -33.79
C PRO A 118 -43.61 -18.08 -32.94
N GLN A 119 -44.91 -17.83 -33.07
CA GLN A 119 -45.68 -16.78 -32.41
C GLN A 119 -45.42 -16.65 -30.90
N PRO A 120 -45.38 -15.42 -30.34
CA PRO A 120 -45.39 -15.21 -28.91
C PRO A 120 -46.77 -15.50 -28.32
N SER A 121 -46.81 -16.49 -27.42
CA SER A 121 -47.93 -16.72 -26.50
C SER A 121 -48.25 -15.43 -25.71
N PRO A 122 -49.53 -15.14 -25.41
CA PRO A 122 -49.95 -13.86 -24.86
C PRO A 122 -49.28 -13.56 -23.51
N GLN A 123 -48.65 -12.37 -23.47
CA GLN A 123 -47.97 -11.77 -22.34
C GLN A 123 -48.86 -11.74 -21.09
N SER A 124 -48.48 -12.52 -20.07
CA SER A 124 -48.88 -12.26 -18.69
C SER A 124 -48.31 -10.90 -18.26
N LYS A 125 -49.20 -9.93 -18.06
CA LYS A 125 -48.90 -8.57 -17.57
C LYS A 125 -47.90 -8.63 -16.38
N PRO A 126 -46.78 -7.89 -16.38
CA PRO A 126 -45.93 -7.81 -15.21
C PRO A 126 -46.71 -7.10 -14.11
N VAL A 127 -46.99 -7.81 -13.03
CA VAL A 127 -47.56 -7.26 -11.80
C VAL A 127 -46.65 -6.11 -11.35
N SER A 128 -47.17 -4.89 -11.40
CA SER A 128 -46.46 -3.67 -11.00
C SER A 128 -46.05 -3.79 -9.53
N LYS A 129 -44.75 -3.83 -9.25
CA LYS A 129 -44.23 -3.81 -7.88
C LYS A 129 -44.80 -2.59 -7.14
N PRO A 130 -45.32 -2.76 -5.90
CA PRO A 130 -45.93 -1.65 -5.17
C PRO A 130 -44.90 -0.54 -4.94
N LYS A 131 -45.28 0.69 -5.32
CA LYS A 131 -44.47 1.90 -5.08
C LYS A 131 -44.24 2.03 -3.56
N PRO A 132 -43.00 2.26 -3.09
CA PRO A 132 -42.72 2.36 -1.67
C PRO A 132 -43.49 3.53 -1.05
N THR A 133 -44.31 3.24 -0.05
CA THR A 133 -45.09 4.17 0.77
C THR A 133 -44.16 5.03 1.65
N GLY A 134 -44.61 6.24 2.00
CA GLY A 134 -43.80 7.38 2.48
C GLY A 134 -42.65 7.07 3.44
N ALA A 135 -42.86 6.27 4.49
CA ALA A 135 -41.82 5.92 5.45
C ALA A 135 -40.61 5.20 4.82
N LYS A 136 -40.85 4.29 3.87
CA LYS A 136 -39.77 3.58 3.14
C LYS A 136 -38.98 4.52 2.23
N ARG A 137 -39.56 5.63 1.78
CA ARG A 137 -38.85 6.66 1.00
C ARG A 137 -37.91 7.49 1.88
N VAL A 138 -38.35 7.82 3.10
CA VAL A 138 -37.54 8.57 4.07
C VAL A 138 -36.34 7.75 4.51
N VAL A 139 -36.51 6.47 4.84
CA VAL A 139 -35.40 5.56 5.17
C VAL A 139 -34.40 5.49 4.01
N LYS A 140 -34.89 5.33 2.77
CA LYS A 140 -34.03 5.28 1.59
C LYS A 140 -33.29 6.59 1.35
N ALA A 141 -33.91 7.74 1.65
CA ALA A 141 -33.27 9.05 1.56
C ALA A 141 -32.19 9.24 2.64
N VAL A 142 -32.45 8.79 3.87
CA VAL A 142 -31.46 8.80 4.96
C VAL A 142 -30.28 7.89 4.63
N GLU A 143 -30.55 6.68 4.15
CA GLU A 143 -29.49 5.75 3.71
C GLU A 143 -28.67 6.32 2.55
N TRP A 144 -29.32 7.00 1.60
CA TRP A 144 -28.64 7.68 0.49
C TRP A 144 -27.74 8.82 0.98
N ARG A 145 -28.22 9.64 1.93
CA ARG A 145 -27.40 10.73 2.52
C ARG A 145 -26.23 10.18 3.33
N ALA A 146 -26.43 9.12 4.11
CA ALA A 146 -25.35 8.45 4.84
C ALA A 146 -24.30 7.86 3.88
N ARG A 147 -24.75 7.23 2.77
CA ARG A 147 -23.85 6.70 1.73
C ARG A 147 -23.09 7.83 1.02
N ARG A 148 -23.71 9.00 0.81
CA ARG A 148 -23.06 10.18 0.23
C ARG A 148 -22.02 10.77 1.19
N ALA A 149 -22.35 10.91 2.47
CA ALA A 149 -21.42 11.37 3.50
C ALA A 149 -20.18 10.45 3.61
N ARG A 150 -20.36 9.12 3.55
CA ARG A 150 -19.25 8.16 3.54
C ARG A 150 -18.37 8.23 2.29
N LYS A 151 -18.90 8.70 1.15
CA LYS A 151 -18.11 8.95 -0.07
C LYS A 151 -17.31 10.24 0.03
N VAL A 152 -17.88 11.30 0.61
CA VAL A 152 -17.24 12.61 0.75
C VAL A 152 -16.17 12.60 1.84
N ALA A 153 -16.38 11.87 2.94
CA ALA A 153 -15.44 11.74 4.05
C ALA A 153 -14.22 10.82 3.78
N GLY A 154 -13.81 10.64 2.52
CA GLY A 154 -12.58 9.91 2.14
C GLY A 154 -12.55 8.40 2.42
N ARG A 155 -13.55 7.83 3.11
CA ARG A 155 -13.61 6.38 3.43
C ARG A 155 -13.87 5.47 2.22
N MET A 156 -14.19 6.02 1.05
CA MET A 156 -14.28 5.26 -0.19
C MET A 156 -13.24 5.72 -1.19
N LEU A 157 -12.10 5.01 -1.24
CA LEU A 157 -11.19 5.06 -2.39
C LEU A 157 -11.97 4.89 -3.72
N PRO A 158 -11.62 5.62 -4.79
CA PRO A 158 -12.24 5.49 -6.11
C PRO A 158 -12.30 4.03 -6.57
N LYS A 159 -13.37 3.66 -7.29
CA LYS A 159 -13.53 2.28 -7.81
C LYS A 159 -12.31 1.84 -8.63
N ALA A 160 -11.72 2.76 -9.42
CA ALA A 160 -10.52 2.51 -10.22
C ALA A 160 -9.32 1.99 -9.39
N ILE A 161 -9.10 2.54 -8.19
CA ILE A 161 -8.03 2.08 -7.29
C ILE A 161 -8.42 0.75 -6.63
N LYS A 162 -9.70 0.58 -6.28
CA LYS A 162 -10.23 -0.67 -5.67
C LYS A 162 -10.24 -1.85 -6.64
N THR A 163 -10.33 -1.61 -7.94
CA THR A 163 -10.26 -2.64 -9.00
C THR A 163 -8.87 -2.76 -9.61
N SER A 164 -7.90 -1.95 -9.18
CA SER A 164 -6.53 -2.09 -9.64
C SER A 164 -6.04 -3.51 -9.33
N ALA A 165 -5.35 -4.13 -10.29
CA ALA A 165 -4.87 -5.50 -10.18
C ALA A 165 -4.10 -5.79 -8.87
N PRO A 166 -3.23 -4.88 -8.38
CA PRO A 166 -2.55 -5.08 -7.10
C PRO A 166 -3.48 -5.11 -5.89
N VAL A 167 -4.50 -4.24 -5.85
CA VAL A 167 -5.47 -4.18 -4.74
C VAL A 167 -6.43 -5.38 -4.79
N LYS A 168 -6.84 -5.83 -5.99
CA LYS A 168 -7.64 -7.03 -6.16
C LYS A 168 -6.86 -8.28 -5.76
N TYR A 169 -5.58 -8.36 -6.09
CA TYR A 169 -4.68 -9.45 -5.66
C TYR A 169 -4.51 -9.48 -4.15
N LEU A 170 -4.20 -8.34 -3.51
CA LEU A 170 -4.12 -8.24 -2.05
C LEU A 170 -5.42 -8.63 -1.35
N ARG A 171 -6.57 -8.22 -1.91
CA ARG A 171 -7.88 -8.54 -1.36
C ARG A 171 -8.26 -10.00 -1.57
N GLY A 172 -7.94 -10.55 -2.75
CA GLY A 172 -8.10 -11.96 -3.07
C GLY A 172 -7.27 -12.81 -2.11
N GLN A 173 -5.99 -12.50 -1.94
CA GLN A 173 -5.11 -13.18 -1.01
C GLN A 173 -5.53 -13.04 0.45
N ARG A 174 -6.08 -11.88 0.87
CA ARG A 174 -6.62 -11.72 2.23
C ARG A 174 -7.92 -12.52 2.45
N ALA A 175 -8.67 -12.78 1.38
CA ALA A 175 -9.91 -13.54 1.42
C ALA A 175 -9.70 -15.06 1.27
N THR A 176 -8.64 -15.47 0.58
CA THR A 176 -8.23 -16.88 0.45
C THR A 176 -7.30 -17.24 1.60
N ASN A 177 -7.48 -18.41 2.21
CA ASN A 177 -6.67 -18.91 3.34
C ASN A 177 -5.16 -19.08 3.05
N ASP A 178 -4.66 -18.70 1.87
CA ASP A 178 -3.28 -18.91 1.43
C ASP A 178 -2.34 -17.72 1.63
N LEU A 179 -2.79 -16.61 2.26
CA LEU A 179 -1.90 -15.47 2.53
C LEU A 179 -0.65 -15.88 3.32
N GLY A 180 -0.80 -16.68 4.38
CA GLY A 180 0.32 -17.13 5.20
C GLY A 180 1.31 -18.01 4.44
N LYS A 181 0.81 -18.87 3.54
CA LYS A 181 1.66 -19.72 2.68
C LYS A 181 2.44 -18.88 1.67
N ASN A 182 1.76 -17.99 0.95
CA ASN A 182 2.40 -17.09 -0.01
C ASN A 182 3.41 -16.15 0.66
N TYR A 183 3.09 -15.65 1.86
CA TYR A 183 4.01 -14.86 2.68
C TYR A 183 5.26 -15.67 3.01
N TRP A 184 5.09 -16.89 3.51
CA TRP A 184 6.21 -17.78 3.82
C TRP A 184 7.06 -18.13 2.60
N GLU A 185 6.46 -18.49 1.47
CA GLU A 185 7.20 -18.77 0.22
C GLU A 185 8.05 -17.57 -0.21
N ARG A 186 7.52 -16.35 -0.08
CA ARG A 186 8.26 -15.12 -0.37
C ARG A 186 9.40 -14.88 0.60
N VAL A 187 9.18 -15.08 1.91
CA VAL A 187 10.25 -15.03 2.93
C VAL A 187 11.36 -16.01 2.58
N LEU A 188 11.01 -17.26 2.28
CA LEU A 188 11.97 -18.32 1.98
C LEU A 188 12.74 -18.07 0.67
N SER A 189 12.08 -17.52 -0.34
CA SER A 189 12.72 -17.20 -1.63
C SER A 189 13.76 -16.08 -1.54
N ARG A 190 13.69 -15.24 -0.50
CA ARG A 190 14.52 -14.04 -0.33
C ARG A 190 15.70 -14.30 0.60
N ARG A 191 16.89 -14.40 0.01
CA ARG A 191 18.15 -14.65 0.74
C ARG A 191 18.51 -13.52 1.69
N ASP A 192 18.25 -12.28 1.30
CA ASP A 192 18.45 -11.09 2.12
C ASP A 192 17.59 -11.13 3.39
N VAL A 193 16.30 -11.47 3.26
CA VAL A 193 15.39 -11.61 4.40
C VAL A 193 15.85 -12.71 5.35
N MET A 194 16.26 -13.87 4.82
CA MET A 194 16.75 -14.97 5.64
C MET A 194 18.03 -14.59 6.38
N ALA A 195 18.94 -13.83 5.76
CA ALA A 195 20.15 -13.34 6.40
C ALA A 195 19.88 -12.31 7.51
N THR A 196 18.86 -11.46 7.35
CA THR A 196 18.41 -10.56 8.43
C THR A 196 17.84 -11.36 9.59
N ILE A 197 17.04 -12.39 9.32
CA ILE A 197 16.48 -13.29 10.33
C ILE A 197 17.59 -14.04 11.09
N ASP A 198 18.65 -14.46 10.41
CA ASP A 198 19.80 -15.15 11.04
C ASP A 198 20.59 -14.28 12.02
N LYS A 199 20.57 -12.95 11.83
CA LYS A 199 21.25 -12.00 12.70
C LYS A 199 20.39 -11.50 13.85
N ALA A 200 19.11 -11.88 13.87
CA ALA A 200 18.16 -11.41 14.87
C ALA A 200 18.37 -12.16 16.19
N ASP A 201 18.22 -11.44 17.29
CA ASP A 201 18.17 -12.05 18.62
C ASP A 201 16.80 -12.69 18.87
N VAL A 202 15.72 -12.06 18.37
CA VAL A 202 14.35 -12.57 18.47
C VAL A 202 13.56 -12.24 17.21
N VAL A 203 12.77 -13.21 16.73
CA VAL A 203 11.83 -13.03 15.61
C VAL A 203 10.40 -13.05 16.13
N VAL A 204 9.61 -12.02 15.80
CA VAL A 204 8.24 -11.86 16.31
C VAL A 204 7.22 -11.95 15.18
N ALA A 205 6.32 -12.92 15.24
CA ALA A 205 5.15 -12.99 14.36
C ALA A 205 4.00 -12.15 14.94
N LEU A 206 3.58 -11.10 14.22
CA LEU A 206 2.62 -10.11 14.74
C LEU A 206 1.15 -10.41 14.43
N ASP A 207 0.87 -11.19 13.39
CA ASP A 207 -0.50 -11.44 12.93
C ASP A 207 -0.66 -12.84 12.35
N ALA A 208 -1.92 -13.27 12.20
CA ALA A 208 -2.28 -14.61 11.74
C ALA A 208 -1.58 -15.06 10.44
N GLY A 209 -1.31 -14.15 9.51
CA GLY A 209 -0.58 -14.48 8.28
C GLY A 209 0.90 -14.73 8.54
N ALA A 210 1.50 -13.99 9.48
CA ALA A 210 2.88 -14.14 9.90
C ALA A 210 3.11 -15.34 10.84
N ILE A 211 2.09 -15.79 11.60
CA ILE A 211 2.19 -16.96 12.48
C ILE A 211 2.61 -18.22 11.70
N TRP A 212 2.07 -18.41 10.49
CA TRP A 212 2.47 -19.54 9.63
C TRP A 212 3.96 -19.51 9.27
N ALA A 213 4.48 -18.34 8.92
CA ALA A 213 5.91 -18.17 8.65
C ALA A 213 6.76 -18.34 9.91
N GLY A 214 6.32 -17.78 11.04
CA GLY A 214 6.99 -17.94 12.33
C GLY A 214 7.10 -19.41 12.75
N TRP A 215 6.01 -20.17 12.61
CA TRP A 215 6.01 -21.62 12.85
C TRP A 215 7.04 -22.35 11.98
N ASN A 216 7.05 -22.10 10.67
CA ASN A 216 8.00 -22.73 9.75
C ASN A 216 9.45 -22.31 10.02
N LEU A 217 9.69 -21.07 10.48
CA LEU A 217 11.01 -20.61 10.90
C LEU A 217 11.49 -21.34 12.14
N GLY A 218 10.66 -21.45 13.18
CA GLY A 218 11.02 -22.14 14.42
C GLY A 218 11.33 -23.64 14.21
N GLN A 219 10.67 -24.29 13.24
CA GLN A 219 10.98 -25.67 12.85
C GLN A 219 12.32 -25.82 12.12
N ARG A 220 12.78 -24.76 11.43
CA ARG A 220 14.01 -24.79 10.62
C ARG A 220 15.22 -24.26 11.37
N LYS A 221 15.02 -23.34 12.29
CA LYS A 221 16.07 -22.62 13.03
C LYS A 221 15.77 -22.71 14.51
N SER A 222 16.47 -23.59 15.20
CA SER A 222 16.40 -23.71 16.65
C SER A 222 17.28 -22.70 17.40
N SER A 223 18.17 -22.00 16.69
CA SER A 223 19.12 -21.05 17.29
C SER A 223 18.52 -19.69 17.59
N THR A 224 17.52 -19.26 16.81
CA THR A 224 16.88 -17.95 16.97
C THR A 224 15.45 -18.17 17.50
N PRO A 225 15.11 -17.65 18.69
CA PRO A 225 13.77 -17.80 19.22
C PRO A 225 12.75 -17.09 18.33
N VAL A 226 11.71 -17.84 17.93
CA VAL A 226 10.57 -17.33 17.18
C VAL A 226 9.35 -17.32 18.06
N VAL A 227 8.78 -16.14 18.27
CA VAL A 227 7.68 -15.92 19.22
C VAL A 227 6.45 -15.36 18.54
N LEU A 228 5.30 -15.61 19.16
CA LEU A 228 4.01 -15.15 18.68
C LEU A 228 3.57 -13.93 19.50
N GLY A 229 3.67 -12.76 18.89
CA GLY A 229 3.29 -11.48 19.50
C GLY A 229 4.34 -10.88 20.46
N LEU A 230 4.12 -9.60 20.78
CA LEU A 230 5.03 -8.79 21.60
C LEU A 230 5.14 -9.26 23.06
N PRO A 231 4.07 -9.71 23.76
CA PRO A 231 4.19 -10.16 25.14
C PRO A 231 5.11 -11.37 25.29
N ALA A 232 5.12 -12.28 24.30
CA ALA A 232 6.04 -13.41 24.29
C ALA A 232 7.47 -12.95 23.99
N ALA A 233 7.64 -12.03 23.04
CA ALA A 233 8.94 -11.42 22.75
C ALA A 233 9.55 -10.74 23.97
N ARG A 234 8.74 -10.06 24.79
CA ARG A 234 9.23 -9.42 26.01
C ARG A 234 9.89 -10.42 26.95
N ARG A 235 9.29 -11.60 27.13
CA ARG A 235 9.83 -12.65 28.01
C ARG A 235 11.18 -13.19 27.52
N GLU A 236 11.33 -13.37 26.21
CA GLU A 236 12.61 -13.78 25.61
C GLU A 236 13.67 -12.68 25.79
N PHE A 237 13.27 -11.43 25.62
CA PHE A 237 14.14 -10.27 25.85
C PHE A 237 14.63 -10.17 27.30
N ASP A 238 13.74 -10.41 28.26
CA ASP A 238 14.10 -10.41 29.67
C ASP A 238 15.07 -11.58 29.98
N GLN A 239 14.93 -12.73 29.33
CA GLN A 239 15.87 -13.85 29.45
C GLN A 239 17.25 -13.52 28.85
N LEU A 240 17.29 -12.84 27.71
CA LEU A 240 18.56 -12.38 27.10
C LEU A 240 19.29 -11.33 27.95
N LYS A 241 18.55 -10.55 28.74
CA LYS A 241 19.12 -9.56 29.68
C LYS A 241 19.57 -10.18 30.99
N ALA A 242 19.02 -11.33 31.39
CA ALA A 242 19.44 -12.03 32.58
C ALA A 242 20.87 -12.57 32.40
N PRO A 243 21.77 -12.40 33.38
CA PRO A 243 23.09 -13.02 33.31
C PRO A 243 22.91 -14.54 33.22
N ALA A 244 23.57 -15.18 32.24
CA ALA A 244 23.65 -16.62 32.15
C ALA A 244 24.33 -17.17 33.42
N GLY A 245 23.54 -17.48 34.45
CA GLY A 245 24.03 -17.81 35.77
C GLY A 245 23.08 -18.72 36.53
N ASN A 246 23.60 -19.91 36.83
CA ASN A 246 23.14 -20.95 37.76
C ASN A 246 22.12 -21.99 37.25
N GLY A 247 22.68 -22.98 36.56
CA GLY A 247 22.32 -24.40 36.70
C GLY A 247 23.59 -25.20 36.96
#